data_AF-A0A7X1KFW2-F1
#
_entry.id   AF-A0A7X1KFW2-F1
#
_cell.length_a   1.000
_cell.length_b   1.000
_cell.length_c   1.000
_cell.angle_alpha   90.00
_cell.angle_beta   90.00
_cell.angle_gamma   90.00
#
_symmetry.space_group_name_H-M   'P 1'
#
loop_
_entity.id
_entity.type
_entity.pdbx_description
1 polymer ?
#
loop_
_entity_poly.entity_id
_entity_poly.type
_entity_poly.pdbx_seq_one_letter_code
_entity_poly.pdbx_strand_id
1 'polypeptide(L)'
;MNTTRDGAYHIFGVCHEPDSRLFVDYAVDDPGACEPRLLDFIRCSSDPALARWPARTQLASGDVFEIECVQDVSAAQEAVEFWRAYFRMLGMTVFEARHLVDRTGE
;
A
#
# COMPACT_ATOMS: atom_id res chain seq x y z
N MET A 1 0.29 -17.91 21.06
CA MET A 1 0.79 -18.69 19.92
C MET A 1 0.24 -18.00 18.68
N ASN A 2 1.02 -17.08 18.09
CA ASN A 2 0.62 -16.43 16.85
C ASN A 2 0.98 -17.37 15.71
N THR A 3 -0.03 -17.88 15.01
CA THR A 3 0.13 -18.52 13.71
C THR A 3 0.76 -17.52 12.75
N THR A 4 2.07 -17.64 12.54
CA THR A 4 2.73 -17.11 11.35
C THR A 4 2.01 -17.72 10.16
N ARG A 5 1.20 -16.92 9.46
CA ARG A 5 0.82 -17.27 8.09
C ARG A 5 2.11 -17.17 7.30
N ASP A 6 2.73 -18.32 7.01
CA ASP A 6 3.73 -18.42 5.94
C ASP A 6 3.02 -18.00 4.65
N GLY A 7 3.16 -16.73 4.31
CA GLY A 7 2.49 -16.09 3.19
C GLY A 7 3.46 -15.09 2.58
N ALA A 8 3.57 -15.09 1.26
CA ALA A 8 4.27 -14.04 0.56
C ALA A 8 3.55 -12.70 0.86
N TYR A 9 4.31 -11.72 1.35
CA TYR A 9 3.85 -10.36 1.55
C TYR A 9 4.38 -9.52 0.39
N HIS A 10 3.47 -8.97 -0.39
CA HIS A 10 3.76 -8.17 -1.56
C HIS A 10 3.69 -6.70 -1.20
N ILE A 11 4.82 -6.00 -1.29
CA ILE A 11 4.88 -4.56 -1.12
C ILE A 11 4.46 -3.92 -2.43
N PHE A 12 3.49 -3.03 -2.36
CA PHE A 12 2.91 -2.37 -3.52
C PHE A 12 2.90 -0.85 -3.36
N GLY A 13 2.99 -0.18 -4.51
CA GLY A 13 2.78 1.24 -4.64
C GLY A 13 1.44 1.52 -5.33
N VAL A 14 0.78 2.62 -4.93
CA VAL A 14 -0.36 3.19 -5.64
C VAL A 14 -0.07 4.64 -5.95
N CYS A 15 -0.04 5.00 -7.23
CA CYS A 15 0.24 6.35 -7.71
C CYS A 15 -0.72 6.69 -8.85
N HIS A 16 -1.24 7.91 -8.86
CA HIS A 16 -2.09 8.41 -9.95
C HIS A 16 -1.43 9.62 -10.61
N GLU A 17 -1.21 9.57 -11.92
CA GLU A 17 -0.28 10.45 -12.64
C GLU A 17 -0.58 11.97 -12.66
N PRO A 18 -1.77 12.53 -12.42
CA PRO A 18 -1.89 13.97 -12.23
C PRO A 18 -1.54 14.45 -10.81
N ASP A 19 -1.59 13.57 -9.78
CA ASP A 19 -1.37 13.96 -8.38
C ASP A 19 0.07 13.65 -7.90
N SER A 20 0.77 12.71 -8.55
CA SER A 20 2.16 12.32 -8.22
C SER A 20 2.40 11.98 -6.74
N ARG A 21 1.33 11.65 -6.01
CA ARG A 21 1.39 11.17 -4.63
C ARG A 21 1.39 9.66 -4.63
N LEU A 22 2.19 9.10 -3.75
CA LEU A 22 2.40 7.67 -3.66
C LEU A 22 1.91 7.14 -2.31
N PHE A 23 1.08 6.12 -2.37
CA PHE A 23 0.81 5.27 -1.23
C PHE A 23 1.66 4.00 -1.35
N VAL A 24 2.34 3.63 -0.27
CA VAL A 24 3.12 2.38 -0.21
C VAL A 24 2.66 1.58 0.99
N ASP A 25 2.35 0.31 0.75
CA ASP A 25 1.91 -0.64 1.77
C ASP A 25 2.15 -2.09 1.33
N TYR A 26 1.73 -3.08 2.12
CA TYR A 26 1.84 -4.49 1.79
C TYR A 26 0.49 -5.22 1.79
N ALA A 27 0.40 -6.30 0.99
CA ALA A 27 -0.74 -7.21 0.93
C ALA A 27 -0.26 -8.67 0.95
N VAL A 28 -1.11 -9.60 1.39
CA VAL A 28 -0.80 -11.05 1.37
C VAL A 28 -1.07 -11.67 -0.01
N ASP A 29 -1.96 -11.05 -0.78
CA ASP A 29 -2.27 -11.49 -2.15
C ASP A 29 -1.43 -10.68 -3.14
N ASP A 30 -1.14 -11.28 -4.30
CA ASP A 30 -0.53 -10.59 -5.45
C ASP A 30 -1.32 -9.29 -5.75
N PRO A 31 -0.69 -8.10 -5.70
CA PRO A 31 -1.33 -6.82 -5.93
C PRO A 31 -2.00 -6.73 -7.29
N GLY A 32 -1.45 -7.35 -8.34
CA GLY A 32 -2.04 -7.39 -9.67
C GLY A 32 -3.30 -8.25 -9.73
N ALA A 33 -3.36 -9.33 -8.95
CA ALA A 33 -4.53 -10.20 -8.86
C ALA A 33 -5.64 -9.60 -7.97
N CYS A 34 -5.30 -8.75 -7.01
CA CYS A 34 -6.25 -8.13 -6.07
C CYS A 34 -6.42 -6.61 -6.22
N GLU A 35 -5.97 -6.04 -7.34
CA GLU A 35 -5.94 -4.59 -7.59
C GLU A 35 -7.29 -3.89 -7.31
N PRO A 36 -8.45 -4.36 -7.83
CA PRO A 36 -9.72 -3.68 -7.56
C PRO A 36 -10.05 -3.61 -6.07
N ARG A 37 -9.72 -4.67 -5.32
CA ARG A 37 -9.95 -4.75 -3.87
C ARG A 37 -9.06 -3.75 -3.13
N LEU A 38 -7.79 -3.62 -3.50
CA LEU A 38 -6.87 -2.64 -2.92
C LEU A 38 -7.34 -1.21 -3.15
N LEU A 39 -7.74 -0.89 -4.38
CA LEU A 39 -8.26 0.43 -4.73
C LEU A 39 -9.54 0.75 -3.95
N ASP A 40 -10.45 -0.22 -3.79
CA ASP A 40 -11.66 -0.04 -2.99
C ASP A 40 -11.34 0.18 -1.50
N PHE A 41 -10.38 -0.53 -0.93
CA PHE A 41 -9.91 -0.26 0.43
C PHE A 41 -9.37 1.16 0.58
N ILE A 42 -8.57 1.63 -0.37
CA ILE A 42 -8.03 3.00 -0.36
C ILE A 42 -9.17 4.01 -0.48
N ARG A 43 -10.15 3.80 -1.38
CA ARG A 43 -11.34 4.65 -1.57
C ARG A 43 -12.30 4.68 -0.37
N CYS A 44 -12.36 3.61 0.40
CA CYS A 44 -13.25 3.50 1.57
C CYS A 44 -12.54 3.74 2.92
N SER A 45 -11.20 3.78 2.94
CA SER A 45 -10.42 4.02 4.16
C SER A 45 -10.84 5.28 4.93
N SER A 46 -10.96 5.13 6.24
CA SER A 46 -11.16 6.23 7.19
C SER A 46 -9.86 7.00 7.49
N ASP A 47 -8.72 6.57 6.95
CA ASP A 47 -7.41 7.11 7.31
C ASP A 47 -7.32 8.58 6.86
N PRO A 48 -6.98 9.54 7.74
CA PRO A 48 -6.95 10.96 7.38
C PRO A 48 -6.01 11.30 6.21
N ALA A 49 -4.89 10.58 6.05
CA ALA A 49 -3.96 10.81 4.96
C ALA A 49 -4.57 10.38 3.62
N LEU A 50 -5.18 9.18 3.58
CA LEU A 50 -5.87 8.66 2.40
C LEU A 50 -7.16 9.44 2.10
N ALA A 51 -7.89 9.87 3.12
CA ALA A 51 -9.13 10.65 2.95
C ALA A 51 -8.89 12.03 2.32
N ARG A 52 -7.68 12.58 2.50
CA ARG A 52 -7.24 13.85 1.90
C ARG A 52 -6.56 13.68 0.55
N TRP A 53 -6.46 12.46 0.02
CA TRP A 53 -5.91 12.21 -1.30
C TRP A 53 -6.85 12.78 -2.38
N PRO A 54 -6.46 13.83 -3.14
CA PRO A 54 -7.33 14.44 -4.14
C PRO A 54 -7.77 13.47 -5.25
N ALA A 55 -6.86 12.64 -5.73
CA ALA A 55 -7.13 11.67 -6.79
C ALA A 55 -7.77 10.35 -6.29
N ARG A 56 -8.15 10.26 -5.00
CA ARG A 56 -8.65 9.02 -4.39
C ARG A 56 -9.79 8.37 -5.16
N THR A 57 -10.76 9.17 -5.63
CA THR A 57 -11.93 8.67 -6.37
C THR A 57 -11.63 8.37 -7.84
N GLN A 58 -10.46 8.80 -8.34
CA GLN A 58 -10.00 8.66 -9.72
C GLN A 58 -9.04 7.48 -9.90
N LEU A 59 -8.54 6.90 -8.81
CA LEU A 59 -7.72 5.70 -8.85
C LEU A 59 -8.35 4.65 -9.76
N ALA A 60 -7.56 4.03 -10.63
CA ALA A 60 -8.02 3.05 -11.60
C ALA A 60 -7.03 1.89 -11.70
N SER A 61 -7.44 0.82 -12.40
CA SER A 61 -6.51 -0.27 -12.71
C SER A 61 -5.35 0.26 -13.55
N GLY A 62 -4.13 -0.12 -13.19
CA GLY A 62 -2.88 0.42 -13.71
C GLY A 62 -2.20 1.43 -12.77
N ASP A 63 -2.91 1.96 -11.76
CA ASP A 63 -2.32 2.83 -10.73
C ASP A 63 -1.60 2.02 -9.64
N VAL A 64 -1.78 0.69 -9.58
CA VAL A 64 -1.14 -0.21 -8.62
C VAL A 64 0.02 -0.95 -9.28
N PHE A 65 1.16 -0.99 -8.58
CA PHE A 65 2.34 -1.74 -9.02
C PHE A 65 2.99 -2.46 -7.85
N GLU A 66 3.56 -3.63 -8.10
CA GLU A 66 4.39 -4.35 -7.14
C GLU A 66 5.80 -3.76 -7.10
N ILE A 67 6.36 -3.64 -5.89
CA ILE A 67 7.72 -3.15 -5.65
C ILE A 67 8.64 -4.34 -5.37
N GLU A 68 8.27 -5.16 -4.37
CA GLU A 68 9.00 -6.37 -4.01
C GLU A 68 8.10 -7.34 -3.22
N CYS A 69 8.59 -8.57 -3.01
CA CYS A 69 7.90 -9.61 -2.24
C CYS A 69 8.82 -10.16 -1.15
N VAL A 70 8.30 -10.29 0.07
CA VAL A 70 9.02 -10.81 1.25
C VAL A 70 8.21 -11.94 1.91
N GLN A 71 8.83 -12.71 2.81
CA GLN A 71 8.21 -13.93 3.37
C GLN A 71 7.59 -13.78 4.76
N ASP A 72 7.79 -12.64 5.41
CA ASP A 72 7.28 -12.43 6.76
C ASP A 72 6.75 -11.01 6.97
N VAL A 73 5.83 -10.87 7.92
CA VAL A 73 5.15 -9.60 8.20
C VAL A 73 6.09 -8.54 8.78
N SER A 74 7.14 -8.94 9.51
CA SER A 74 8.10 -8.00 10.08
C SER A 74 8.93 -7.37 8.96
N ALA A 75 9.44 -8.20 8.05
CA ALA A 75 10.13 -7.75 6.85
C ALA A 75 9.22 -6.91 5.95
N ALA A 76 7.92 -7.23 5.85
CA ALA A 76 6.97 -6.42 5.09
C ALA A 76 6.80 -5.02 5.67
N GLN A 77 6.70 -4.91 7.01
CA GLN A 77 6.63 -3.62 7.70
C GLN A 77 7.92 -2.82 7.50
N GLU A 78 9.08 -3.44 7.69
CA GLU A 78 10.39 -2.82 7.47
C GLU A 78 10.58 -2.38 6.00
N ALA A 79 10.15 -3.20 5.05
CA ALA A 79 10.18 -2.89 3.63
C ALA A 79 9.30 -1.67 3.31
N VAL A 80 8.08 -1.60 3.86
CA VAL A 80 7.22 -0.43 3.67
C VAL A 80 7.87 0.83 4.23
N GLU A 81 8.47 0.78 5.42
CA GLU A 81 9.21 1.92 5.98
C GLU A 81 10.38 2.34 5.08
N PHE A 82 11.16 1.37 4.62
CA PHE A 82 12.29 1.59 3.70
C PHE A 82 11.84 2.27 2.40
N TRP A 83 10.84 1.71 1.71
CA TRP A 83 10.36 2.25 0.43
C TRP A 83 9.72 3.62 0.58
N ARG A 84 8.97 3.85 1.67
CA ARG A 84 8.45 5.19 1.98
C ARG A 84 9.59 6.20 2.13
N ALA A 85 10.65 5.86 2.86
CA ALA A 85 11.81 6.73 3.03
C ALA A 85 12.56 6.93 1.70
N TYR A 86 12.72 5.88 0.90
CA TYR A 86 13.37 5.92 -0.41
C TYR A 86 12.65 6.85 -1.38
N PHE A 87 11.34 6.71 -1.56
CA PHE A 87 10.57 7.57 -2.47
C PHE A 87 10.50 9.03 -1.98
N ARG A 88 10.48 9.26 -0.66
CA ARG A 88 10.64 10.61 -0.10
C ARG A 88 11.98 11.23 -0.44
N MET A 89 13.07 10.44 -0.35
CA MET A 89 14.40 10.87 -0.76
C MET A 89 14.46 11.22 -2.26
N LEU A 90 13.67 10.54 -3.10
CA LEU A 90 13.51 10.87 -4.52
C LEU A 90 12.60 12.10 -4.77
N GLY A 91 12.07 12.74 -3.72
CA GLY A 91 11.24 13.94 -3.82
C GLY A 91 9.75 13.67 -4.02
N MET A 92 9.30 12.41 -3.92
CA MET A 92 7.89 12.07 -4.02
C MET A 92 7.12 12.42 -2.74
N THR A 93 5.86 12.82 -2.90
CA THR A 93 4.95 12.98 -1.77
C THR A 93 4.37 11.61 -1.40
N VAL A 94 4.87 11.01 -0.32
CA VAL A 94 4.44 9.68 0.12
C VAL A 94 3.48 9.78 1.31
N PHE A 95 2.31 9.14 1.22
CA PHE A 95 1.31 9.16 2.30
C PHE A 95 1.81 8.49 3.58
N GLU A 96 1.57 9.13 4.72
CA GLU A 96 1.76 8.58 6.07
C GLU A 96 0.44 7.97 6.57
N ALA A 97 -0.02 6.93 5.89
CA ALA A 97 -1.21 6.18 6.28
C ALA A 97 -0.82 4.91 7.05
N ARG A 98 -1.73 4.45 7.93
CA ARG A 98 -1.58 3.14 8.58
C ARG A 98 -1.69 2.01 7.55
N HIS A 99 -1.14 0.85 7.88
CA HIS A 99 -1.27 -0.34 7.04
C HIS A 99 -2.74 -0.69 6.86
N LEU A 100 -3.15 -1.01 5.63
CA LEU A 100 -4.51 -1.45 5.32
C LEU A 100 -4.86 -2.73 6.07
N VAL A 101 -3.86 -3.61 6.29
CA VAL A 101 -4.01 -4.86 7.04
C VAL A 101 -4.43 -4.62 8.50
N ASP A 102 -4.02 -3.51 9.12
CA ASP A 102 -4.45 -3.15 10.49
C ASP A 102 -5.97 -2.88 10.58
N ARG A 103 -6.63 -2.68 9.44
CA ARG A 103 -8.06 -2.34 9.34
C ARG A 103 -8.94 -3.49 8.88
N THR A 104 -8.34 -4.52 8.30
CA THR A 104 -9.02 -5.76 7.91
C THR A 104 -8.96 -6.81 9.02
N GLY A 105 -8.76 -6.40 10.27
CA GLY A 105 -8.77 -7.30 11.42
C GLY A 105 -10.03 -8.16 11.45
N GLU A 106 -9.91 -9.37 10.91
CA GLU A 106 -10.52 -10.57 11.50
C GLU A 106 -9.82 -10.87 12.83
#